data_AF-A0A938T075-F1
#
_entry.id   AF-A0A938T075-F1
#
_cell.length_a   1.000
_cell.length_b   1.000
_cell.length_c   1.000
_cell.angle_alpha   90.00
_cell.angle_beta   90.00
_cell.angle_gamma   90.00
#
_symmetry.space_group_name_H-M   'P 1'
#
loop_
_entity.id
_entity.type
_entity.pdbx_description
1 polymer ?
#
loop_
_entity_poly.entity_id
_entity_poly.type
_entity_poly.pdbx_seq_one_letter_code
_entity_poly.pdbx_strand_id
1 'polypeptide(L)' 'TLLDANDMMAAHHLRHLGVTRNGKLVGMISVRDLVVFLTNLPRK' A
#
# COMPACT_ATOMS: atom_id res chain seq x y z
N THR A 1 5.45 -6.50 -0.49
CA THR A 1 6.26 -5.26 -0.51
C THR A 1 5.37 -4.09 -0.91
N LEU A 2 5.88 -2.85 -0.99
CA LEU A 2 5.08 -1.71 -1.49
C LEU A 2 4.74 -1.83 -2.98
N LEU A 3 5.64 -2.45 -3.77
CA LEU A 3 5.40 -2.72 -5.18
C LEU A 3 4.28 -3.75 -5.35
N ASP A 4 4.35 -4.88 -4.63
CA ASP A 4 3.28 -5.88 -4.67
C ASP A 4 1.92 -5.31 -4.24
N ALA A 5 1.91 -4.40 -3.25
CA ALA A 5 0.70 -3.71 -2.82
C ALA A 5 0.10 -2.85 -3.95
N ASN A 6 0.94 -2.10 -4.67
CA ASN A 6 0.52 -1.34 -5.85
C ASN A 6 -0.04 -2.25 -6.95
N ASP A 7 0.63 -3.36 -7.23
CA ASP A 7 0.24 -4.30 -8.29
C ASP A 7 -1.07 -5.00 -7.95
N MET A 8 -1.28 -5.40 -6.68
CA MET A 8 -2.55 -5.96 -6.22
C MET A 8 -3.71 -4.95 -6.34
N MET A 9 -3.48 -3.71 -5.93
CA MET A 9 -4.47 -2.63 -6.07
C MET A 9 -4.89 -2.45 -7.54
N ALA A 10 -3.91 -2.42 -8.45
CA ALA A 10 -4.16 -2.30 -9.88
C ALA A 10 -4.91 -3.52 -10.46
N ALA A 11 -4.42 -4.73 -10.18
CA ALA A 11 -5.00 -5.97 -10.71
C ALA A 11 -6.46 -6.17 -10.30
N HIS A 12 -6.80 -5.80 -9.06
CA HIS A 12 -8.14 -5.98 -8.51
C HIS A 12 -9.03 -4.73 -8.63
N HIS A 13 -8.55 -3.65 -9.24
CA HIS A 13 -9.25 -2.37 -9.32
C HIS A 13 -9.67 -1.83 -7.94
N LEU A 14 -8.84 -2.07 -6.92
CA LEU A 14 -9.05 -1.64 -5.54
C LEU A 14 -8.06 -0.54 -5.20
N ARG A 15 -8.49 0.43 -4.38
CA ARG A 15 -7.63 1.56 -3.97
C ARG A 15 -7.08 1.45 -2.56
N HIS A 16 -7.46 0.39 -1.84
CA HIS A 16 -7.10 0.19 -0.44
C HIS A 16 -6.79 -1.29 -0.19
N LEU A 17 -5.80 -1.54 0.65
CA LEU A 17 -5.45 -2.87 1.14
C LEU A 17 -5.44 -2.86 2.67
N GLY A 18 -6.09 -3.86 3.26
CA GLY A 18 -6.02 -4.11 4.69
C GLY A 18 -4.67 -4.69 5.09
N VAL A 19 -4.13 -4.25 6.22
CA VAL A 19 -2.90 -4.78 6.81
C VAL A 19 -3.29 -5.67 7.98
N THR A 20 -2.88 -6.93 7.93
CA THR A 20 -3.13 -7.90 8.99
C THR A 20 -1.85 -8.27 9.74
N ARG A 21 -1.95 -8.50 11.05
CA ARG A 21 -0.90 -9.11 11.87
C ARG A 21 -1.51 -10.25 12.68
N ASN A 22 -0.95 -11.46 12.57
CA ASN A 22 -1.45 -12.67 13.24
C ASN A 22 -2.94 -12.91 12.97
N GLY A 23 -3.37 -12.78 11.70
CA GLY A 23 -4.75 -12.95 11.28
C GLY A 23 -5.73 -11.86 11.72
N LYS A 24 -5.27 -10.83 12.45
CA LYS A 24 -6.10 -9.70 12.89
C LYS A 24 -5.85 -8.50 11.99
N LEU A 25 -6.91 -7.81 11.56
CA LEU A 25 -6.83 -6.54 10.86
C LEU A 25 -6.30 -5.46 11.83
N VAL A 26 -5.16 -4.86 11.50
CA VAL A 26 -4.49 -3.85 12.34
C VAL A 26 -4.40 -2.48 11.67
N GLY A 27 -4.79 -2.37 10.40
CA GLY A 27 -4.78 -1.11 9.68
C GLY A 27 -5.13 -1.27 8.21
N MET A 28 -4.97 -0.19 7.45
CA MET A 28 -5.16 -0.18 6.00
C MET A 28 -4.22 0.84 5.37
N ILE A 29 -3.89 0.62 4.10
CA ILE A 29 -3.16 1.56 3.26
C ILE A 29 -3.96 1.81 1.99
N SER A 30 -3.78 3.00 1.42
CA SER A 30 -4.38 3.43 0.16
C SER A 30 -3.29 3.65 -0.91
N VAL A 31 -3.71 3.73 -2.18
CA VAL A 31 -2.83 4.17 -3.27
C VAL A 31 -2.19 5.53 -2.96
N ARG A 32 -2.92 6.44 -2.26
CA ARG A 32 -2.38 7.76 -1.90
C ARG A 32 -1.22 7.66 -0.92
N ASP A 33 -1.30 6.73 0.03
CA ASP A 33 -0.22 6.51 1.00
C ASP A 33 1.06 6.04 0.29
N LEU A 34 0.91 5.18 -0.73
CA LEU A 34 2.02 4.74 -1.58
C LEU A 34 2.65 5.93 -2.31
N VAL A 35 1.84 6.80 -2.91
CA VAL A 35 2.34 7.99 -3.64
C VAL A 35 3.11 8.92 -2.71
N VAL A 36 2.52 9.31 -1.57
CA VAL A 36 3.16 10.22 -0.61
C VAL A 36 4.47 9.64 -0.09
N PHE A 37 4.47 8.34 0.23
CA PHE A 37 5.68 7.66 0.70
C PHE A 37 6.79 7.69 -0.35
N LEU A 38 6.46 7.37 -1.60
CA LEU A 38 7.45 7.33 -2.70
C LEU A 38 7.96 8.72 -3.08
N THR A 39 7.13 9.76 -3.03
CA THR A 39 7.54 11.13 -3.36
C THR A 39 8.39 11.78 -2.27
N ASN A 40 8.24 11.33 -1.02
CA ASN A 40 8.99 11.86 0.12
C ASN A 40 10.32 11.11 0.38
N LEU A 41 10.64 10.09 -0.42
CA LEU A 41 11.94 9.44 -0.33
C LEU A 41 13.05 10.42 -0.76
N PRO A 42 14.10 10.62 0.04
CA PRO A 42 15.23 11.42 -0.37
C PRO A 42 15.80 10.83 -1.66
N ARG A 43 15.92 11.66 -2.70
CA ARG A 43 16.57 11.23 -3.95
C ARG A 43 18.03 10.95 -3.60
N LYS A 44 18.46 9.70 -3.86
CA LYS A 44 19.88 9.33 -3.84
C LYS A 44 20.65 10.09 -4.92
#